data_AF-A0A379FFE5-F1
#
_entry.id   AF-A0A379FFE5-F1
#
_cell.length_a   1.000
_cell.length_b   1.000
_cell.length_c   1.000
_cell.angle_alpha   90.00
_cell.angle_beta   90.00
_cell.angle_gamma   90.00
#
_symmetry.space_group_name_H-M   'P 1'
#
loop_
_entity.id
_entity.type
_entity.pdbx_description
1 polymer ?
#
loop_
_entity_poly.entity_id
_entity_poly.type
_entity_poly.pdbx_seq_one_letter_code
_entity_poly.pdbx_strand_id
1 'polypeptide(L)' 'MPYQGREYFQAQQVQSEATMRILIRYIADIDTSMRIVWGKRIFNIISIIDPDERHRELQLMCKEGVNDG' A
#
# COMPACT_ATOMS: atom_id res chain seq x y z
N MET A 1 -21.19 21.18 -25.12
CA MET A 1 -21.77 19.82 -25.13
C MET A 1 -21.41 19.17 -23.79
N PRO A 2 -22.38 18.63 -23.03
CA PRO A 2 -22.28 18.36 -21.59
C PRO A 2 -21.84 16.92 -21.22
N TYR A 3 -21.54 16.75 -19.92
CA TYR A 3 -21.31 15.51 -19.14
C TYR A 3 -20.00 14.75 -19.34
N GLN A 4 -18.98 15.11 -18.54
CA GLN A 4 -18.34 14.11 -17.66
C GLN A 4 -17.64 14.75 -16.45
N GLY A 5 -18.28 15.76 -15.86
CA GLY A 5 -18.01 16.14 -14.47
C GLY A 5 -18.86 15.25 -13.58
N ARG A 6 -18.28 14.19 -12.98
CA ARG A 6 -18.68 13.59 -11.68
C ARG A 6 -18.00 12.26 -11.31
N GLU A 7 -17.23 11.60 -12.17
CA GLU A 7 -16.72 10.25 -11.84
C GLU A 7 -15.25 10.19 -11.38
N TYR A 8 -14.47 11.27 -11.54
CA TYR A 8 -13.04 11.26 -11.19
C TYR A 8 -12.72 11.63 -9.73
N PHE A 9 -13.73 11.98 -8.93
CA PHE A 9 -13.53 12.45 -7.55
C PHE A 9 -13.76 11.37 -6.48
N GLN A 10 -14.37 10.23 -6.82
CA GLN A 10 -14.58 9.16 -5.84
C GLN A 10 -13.31 8.32 -5.58
N ALA A 11 -12.37 8.28 -6.53
CA ALA A 11 -11.12 7.52 -6.37
C ALA A 11 -10.05 8.27 -5.55
N GLN A 12 -10.16 9.59 -5.38
CA GLN A 12 -9.18 10.41 -4.64
C GLN A 12 -9.54 10.60 -3.17
N GLN A 13 -10.77 10.28 -2.75
CA GLN A 13 -11.20 10.51 -1.36
C GLN A 13 -10.85 9.38 -0.38
N VAL A 14 -10.38 8.23 -0.88
CA VAL A 14 -9.99 7.05 -0.06
C VAL A 14 -8.46 6.96 0.10
N GLN A 15 -7.73 8.05 -0.11
CA GLN A 15 -6.30 8.15 0.19
C GLN A 15 -6.02 9.02 1.42
N SER A 16 -7.03 9.22 2.29
CA SER A 16 -6.90 10.05 3.49
C SER A 16 -6.36 9.28 4.71
N GLU A 17 -6.26 7.95 4.63
CA GLU A 17 -5.36 7.18 5.47
C GLU A 17 -4.05 7.03 4.71
N ALA A 18 -2.96 7.61 5.21
CA ALA A 18 -1.64 7.63 4.56
C ALA A 18 -1.14 6.22 4.24
N THR A 19 -1.57 5.70 3.09
CA THR A 19 -1.26 4.37 2.61
C THR A 19 -0.06 4.51 1.68
N MET A 20 1.08 4.04 2.14
CA MET A 20 2.36 4.03 1.45
C MET A 20 2.46 2.77 0.61
N ARG A 21 2.79 2.91 -0.68
CA ARG A 21 3.11 1.77 -1.54
C ARG A 21 4.62 1.53 -1.53
N ILE A 22 5.04 0.36 -1.08
CA ILE A 22 6.44 -0.06 -1.01
C ILE A 22 6.66 -1.17 -2.04
N LEU A 23 7.56 -0.94 -2.98
CA LEU A 23 7.95 -1.91 -4.01
C LEU A 23 9.19 -2.66 -3.53
N ILE A 24 9.11 -3.98 -3.47
CA ILE A 24 10.23 -4.85 -3.14
C ILE A 24 10.41 -5.93 -4.20
N ARG A 25 11.59 -6.55 -4.24
CA ARG A 25 11.77 -7.81 -4.99
C ARG A 25 10.86 -8.88 -4.38
N TYR A 26 10.46 -9.85 -5.18
CA TYR A 26 9.66 -10.96 -4.69
C TYR A 26 10.36 -11.70 -3.54
N ILE A 27 9.63 -11.88 -2.44
CA ILE A 27 10.03 -12.65 -1.28
C ILE A 27 8.94 -13.68 -1.06
N ALA A 28 9.30 -14.96 -1.14
CA ALA A 28 8.39 -16.03 -0.78
C ALA A 28 8.08 -15.96 0.74
N ASP A 29 6.86 -16.35 1.12
CA ASP A 29 6.41 -16.42 2.52
C ASP A 29 6.18 -15.05 3.22
N ILE A 30 5.98 -13.97 2.47
CA ILE A 30 5.58 -12.69 3.07
C ILE A 30 4.07 -12.67 3.37
N ASP A 31 3.71 -12.25 4.58
CA ASP A 31 2.32 -12.17 5.04
C ASP A 31 1.99 -10.78 5.62
N THR A 32 0.70 -10.44 5.64
CA THR A 32 0.16 -9.22 6.23
C THR A 32 0.41 -9.07 7.73
N SER A 33 0.69 -10.16 8.46
CA SER A 33 1.12 -10.13 9.87
C SER A 33 2.51 -9.53 10.06
N MET A 34 3.28 -9.37 8.98
CA MET A 34 4.60 -8.75 9.02
C MET A 34 4.53 -7.22 9.02
N ARG A 35 5.62 -6.61 9.48
CA ARG A 35 5.80 -5.15 9.54
C ARG A 35 7.13 -4.76 8.95
N ILE A 36 7.14 -3.65 8.22
CA ILE A 36 8.34 -3.10 7.59
C ILE A 36 8.92 -2.05 8.53
N VAL A 37 10.17 -2.22 8.91
CA VAL A 37 10.90 -1.27 9.75
C VAL A 37 11.85 -0.49 8.86
N TRP A 38 11.67 0.83 8.81
CA TRP A 38 12.56 1.73 8.07
C TRP A 38 13.17 2.76 9.03
N GLY A 39 14.38 2.47 9.50
CA GLY A 39 15.04 3.27 10.53
C GLY A 39 14.24 3.26 11.83
N LYS A 40 13.61 4.39 12.16
CA LYS A 40 12.76 4.56 13.36
C LYS A 40 11.25 4.41 13.09
N ARG A 41 10.85 4.30 11.82
CA ARG A 41 9.43 4.22 11.43
C ARG A 41 9.04 2.76 11.23
N ILE A 42 7.82 2.43 11.66
CA ILE A 42 7.24 1.10 11.49
C ILE A 42 6.01 1.24 10.59
N PHE A 43 5.96 0.41 9.56
CA PHE A 43 4.86 0.32 8.62
C PHE A 43 4.20 -1.05 8.74
N ASN A 44 2.89 -1.07 8.93
CA ASN A 44 2.13 -2.31 8.93
C ASN A 44 1.65 -2.60 7.52
N ILE A 45 1.81 -3.85 7.09
CA ILE A 45 1.35 -4.31 5.78
C ILE A 45 -0.16 -4.49 5.84
N ILE A 46 -0.89 -3.77 5.01
CA ILE A 46 -2.34 -3.90 4.91
C ILE A 46 -2.74 -4.81 3.75
N SER A 47 -1.94 -4.85 2.68
CA SER A 47 -2.20 -5.69 1.50
C SER A 47 -0.92 -5.95 0.73
N ILE A 48 -0.84 -7.13 0.13
CA ILE A 48 0.29 -7.58 -0.69
C ILE A 48 -0.25 -7.80 -2.10
N ILE A 49 0.40 -7.20 -3.09
CA ILE A 49 0.01 -7.30 -4.49
C ILE A 49 1.20 -7.89 -5.26
N ASP A 50 1.00 -9.04 -5.90
CA ASP A 50 1.95 -9.58 -6.88
C ASP A 50 1.42 -9.21 -8.28
N PRO A 51 1.93 -8.13 -8.91
CA PRO A 51 1.52 -7.78 -10.25
C PRO A 51 1.93 -8.90 -11.21
N ASP A 52 0.95 -9.43 -11.93
CA ASP A 52 1.14 -10.38 -13.04
C ASP A 52 1.59 -11.79 -12.62
N GLU A 53 1.56 -12.12 -11.30
CA GLU A 53 1.86 -13.46 -10.75
C GLU A 53 3.22 -14.03 -11.21
N ARG A 54 4.12 -13.15 -11.67
CA ARG A 54 5.43 -13.54 -12.22
C ARG A 54 6.50 -13.64 -11.15
N HIS A 55 6.16 -13.36 -9.88
CA HIS A 55 7.09 -13.46 -8.76
C HIS A 55 8.39 -12.67 -8.99
N ARG A 56 8.27 -11.48 -9.59
CA ARG A 56 9.42 -10.58 -9.85
C ARG A 56 9.51 -9.47 -8.82
N GLU A 57 8.36 -8.90 -8.49
CA GLU A 57 8.23 -7.77 -7.58
C GLU A 57 6.93 -7.90 -6.80
N LEU A 58 6.91 -7.38 -5.57
CA LEU A 58 5.71 -7.29 -4.75
C LEU A 58 5.46 -5.83 -4.42
N GLN A 59 4.20 -5.41 -4.54
CA GLN A 59 3.74 -4.11 -4.09
C GLN A 59 3.05 -4.30 -2.74
N LEU A 60 3.71 -3.82 -1.69
CA LEU A 60 3.18 -3.83 -0.34
C LEU A 60 2.46 -2.50 -0.12
N MET A 61 1.16 -2.59 0.09
CA MET A 61 0.39 -1.47 0.60
C MET A 61 0.57 -1.47 2.11
N CYS A 62 1.09 -0.37 2.65
CA CYS A 62 1.39 -0.27 4.07
C CYS A 62 0.83 1.00 4.64
N LYS A 63 0.45 0.95 5.91
CA LYS A 63 0.05 2.13 6.67
C LYS A 63 1.11 2.43 7.71
N GLU A 64 1.44 3.70 7.88
CA GLU A 64 2.33 4.13 8.94
C GLU A 64 1.65 3.98 10.29
N GLY A 65 2.21 3.11 11.14
CA GLY A 65 1.77 2.94 12.52
C GLY A 65 2.60 3.85 13.41
N VAL A 66 2.17 5.11 13.56
CA VAL A 66 2.68 5.94 14.66
C VAL A 66 2.03 5.41 15.92
N ASN A 67 2.73 4.53 16.64
CA ASN A 67 2.36 4.25 18.02
C ASN A 67 2.90 5.43 18.84
N ASP A 68 2.14 6.53 18.84
CA ASP A 68 2.29 7.62 19.80
C ASP A 68 1.76 7.06 21.12
N GLY A 69 2.69 6.68 22.00
CA GLY A 69 2.43 6.26 23.37
C GLY A 69 3.19 7.17 24.31
#